data_AF-A0A843TFB0-F1
#
_entry.id   AF-A0A843TFB0-F1
#
_cell.length_a   1.000
_cell.length_b   1.000
_cell.length_c   1.000
_cell.angle_alpha   90.00
_cell.angle_beta   90.00
_cell.angle_gamma   90.00
#
_symmetry.space_group_name_H-M   'P 1'
#
loop_
_entity.id
_entity.type
_entity.pdbx_description
1 polymer ?
#
loop_
_entity_poly.entity_id
_entity_poly.type
_entity_poly.pdbx_seq_one_letter_code
_entity_poly.pdbx_strand_id
1 'polypeptide(L)'
;MDPTIDPDVRAILAKASSPLWHCSIRVAVTSHNRPQARGKIHALAGAFAVFEGRNGFRRRRTIRPGARLDRRVLGKGYLLSVPELAQVAALPSEAVPGLEHARARTVAPPRELPQQGRLLGTSD
;
A
#
# COMPACT_ATOMS: atom_id res chain seq x y z
N MET A 1 -11.63 -22.53 -24.24
CA MET A 1 -11.50 -21.86 -22.94
C MET A 1 -10.10 -21.29 -22.87
N ASP A 2 -9.93 -20.01 -22.55
CA ASP A 2 -8.60 -19.38 -22.42
C ASP A 2 -7.91 -19.91 -21.14
N PRO A 3 -6.74 -20.59 -21.24
CA PRO A 3 -6.03 -21.16 -20.10
C PRO A 3 -5.52 -20.11 -19.11
N THR A 4 -5.52 -18.82 -19.48
CA THR A 4 -5.08 -17.70 -18.62
C THR A 4 -6.15 -17.29 -17.61
N ILE A 5 -7.42 -17.64 -17.85
CA ILE A 5 -8.53 -17.30 -16.95
C ILE A 5 -8.49 -18.13 -15.66
N ASP A 6 -8.10 -19.41 -15.73
CA ASP A 6 -8.00 -20.29 -14.55
C ASP A 6 -7.00 -19.81 -13.49
N PRO A 7 -5.74 -19.43 -13.82
CA PRO A 7 -4.78 -18.96 -12.82
C PRO A 7 -5.17 -17.61 -12.20
N ASP A 8 -5.79 -16.71 -12.97
CA ASP A 8 -6.23 -15.42 -12.43
C ASP A 8 -7.43 -15.57 -11.50
N VAL A 9 -8.40 -16.43 -11.83
CA VAL A 9 -9.52 -16.76 -10.93
C VAL A 9 -8.99 -17.36 -9.62
N ARG A 10 -8.05 -18.30 -9.71
CA ARG A 10 -7.43 -18.92 -8.53
C ARG A 10 -6.71 -17.88 -7.65
N ALA A 11 -5.97 -16.96 -8.27
CA ALA A 11 -5.28 -15.89 -7.56
C ALA A 11 -6.26 -14.93 -6.87
N ILE A 12 -7.38 -14.58 -7.53
CA ILE A 12 -8.44 -13.75 -6.93
C ILE A 12 -9.07 -14.45 -5.73
N LEU A 13 -9.42 -15.73 -5.86
CA LEU A 13 -10.02 -16.51 -4.77
C LEU A 13 -9.05 -16.67 -3.59
N ALA A 14 -7.77 -16.93 -3.86
CA ALA A 14 -6.74 -17.00 -2.83
C ALA A 14 -6.54 -15.65 -2.11
N LYS A 15 -6.60 -14.54 -2.84
CA LYS A 15 -6.55 -13.19 -2.24
C LYS A 15 -7.79 -12.90 -1.38
N ALA A 16 -8.96 -13.26 -1.88
CA ALA A 16 -10.25 -13.02 -1.21
C ALA A 16 -10.48 -13.91 0.02
N SER A 17 -9.76 -15.01 0.17
CA SER A 17 -9.87 -15.90 1.35
C SER A 17 -9.15 -15.36 2.59
N SER A 18 -8.44 -14.24 2.49
CA SER A 18 -7.72 -13.59 3.60
C SER A 18 -8.28 -12.20 3.90
N PRO A 19 -8.05 -11.64 5.12
CA PRO A 19 -8.41 -10.26 5.41
C PRO A 19 -7.78 -9.29 4.40
N LEU A 20 -8.60 -8.38 3.89
CA LEU A 20 -8.19 -7.37 2.92
C LEU A 20 -8.28 -5.97 3.53
N TRP A 21 -7.32 -5.13 3.17
CA TRP A 21 -7.18 -3.78 3.68
C TRP A 21 -7.48 -2.77 2.60
N HIS A 22 -8.29 -1.77 2.94
CA HIS A 22 -8.49 -0.61 2.08
C HIS A 22 -7.32 0.35 2.21
N CYS A 23 -6.55 0.47 1.14
CA CYS A 23 -5.29 1.20 1.13
C CYS A 23 -5.34 2.39 0.16
N SER A 24 -4.64 3.46 0.49
CA SER A 24 -4.38 4.57 -0.44
C SER A 24 -2.89 4.86 -0.47
N ILE A 25 -2.28 4.83 -1.66
CA ILE A 25 -0.87 5.15 -1.86
C ILE A 25 -0.79 6.50 -2.56
N ARG A 26 -0.10 7.46 -1.94
CA ARG A 26 0.17 8.78 -2.50
C ARG A 26 1.66 9.02 -2.45
N VAL A 27 2.23 9.39 -3.58
CA VAL A 27 3.66 9.67 -3.72
C VAL A 27 3.88 11.11 -4.11
N ALA A 28 4.86 11.74 -3.47
CA ALA A 28 5.33 13.08 -3.76
C ALA A 28 6.85 13.08 -3.70
N VAL A 29 7.47 13.96 -4.48
CA VAL A 29 8.93 14.13 -4.50
C VAL A 29 9.26 15.60 -4.44
N THR A 30 10.34 15.92 -3.73
CA THR A 30 10.93 17.25 -3.69
C THR A 30 12.26 17.27 -4.44
N SER A 31 12.55 18.41 -5.06
CA SER A 31 13.73 18.61 -5.90
C SER A 31 13.95 20.09 -6.17
N HIS A 32 15.18 20.48 -6.49
CA HIS A 32 15.59 21.86 -6.78
C HIS A 32 14.94 22.44 -8.05
N ASN A 33 14.55 21.60 -9.02
CA ASN A 33 13.90 22.05 -10.24
C ASN A 33 12.85 21.06 -10.76
N ARG A 34 11.95 21.55 -11.61
CA ARG A 34 10.81 20.79 -12.13
C ARG A 34 11.21 19.59 -13.01
N PRO A 35 12.21 19.67 -13.90
CA PRO A 35 12.68 18.50 -14.65
C PRO A 35 13.18 17.37 -13.75
N GLN A 36 13.98 17.68 -12.74
CA GLN A 36 14.50 16.68 -11.80
C GLN A 36 13.36 16.10 -10.93
N ALA A 37 12.41 16.92 -10.47
CA ALA A 37 11.21 16.43 -9.80
C ALA A 37 10.41 15.46 -10.69
N ARG A 38 10.27 15.78 -11.98
CA ARG A 38 9.61 14.91 -12.96
C ARG A 38 10.36 13.58 -13.12
N GLY A 39 11.67 13.61 -13.28
CA GLY A 39 12.48 12.38 -13.33
C GLY A 39 12.28 11.48 -12.10
N LYS A 40 12.40 12.06 -10.90
CA LYS A 40 12.23 11.35 -9.63
C LYS A 40 10.84 10.73 -9.48
N ILE A 41 9.77 11.47 -9.75
CA ILE A 41 8.41 10.93 -9.62
C ILE A 41 8.14 9.82 -10.66
N HIS A 42 8.77 9.90 -11.84
CA HIS A 42 8.68 8.86 -12.86
C HIS A 42 9.41 7.59 -12.44
N ALA A 43 10.64 7.71 -11.93
CA ALA A 43 11.39 6.57 -11.41
C ALA A 43 10.66 5.90 -10.24
N LEU A 44 10.15 6.70 -9.29
CA LEU A 44 9.37 6.21 -8.16
C LEU A 44 8.10 5.49 -8.61
N ALA A 45 7.33 6.08 -9.54
CA ALA A 45 6.14 5.41 -10.08
C ALA A 45 6.49 4.11 -10.83
N GLY A 46 7.63 4.08 -11.54
CA GLY A 46 8.14 2.90 -12.23
C GLY A 46 8.46 1.75 -11.28
N ALA A 47 9.01 2.02 -10.09
CA ALA A 47 9.24 0.99 -9.07
C ALA A 47 7.95 0.29 -8.61
N PHE A 48 6.80 0.97 -8.71
CA PHE A 48 5.48 0.40 -8.39
C PHE A 48 4.77 -0.23 -9.60
N ALA A 49 5.37 -0.22 -10.80
CA ALA A 49 4.72 -0.72 -12.01
C ALA A 49 4.38 -2.22 -11.95
N VAL A 50 5.13 -3.00 -11.17
CA VAL A 50 4.86 -4.44 -10.92
C VAL A 50 3.46 -4.67 -10.33
N PHE A 51 2.89 -3.68 -9.63
CA PHE A 51 1.57 -3.76 -9.03
C PHE A 51 0.43 -3.33 -9.98
N GLU A 52 0.72 -2.94 -11.23
CA GLU A 52 -0.32 -2.50 -12.16
C GLU A 52 -1.25 -3.65 -12.59
N GLY A 53 -0.77 -4.89 -12.63
CA GLY A 53 -1.59 -6.05 -13.00
C GLY A 53 -2.67 -6.35 -11.95
N ARG A 54 -2.42 -7.33 -11.08
CA ARG A 54 -3.41 -7.85 -10.13
C ARG A 54 -3.88 -6.85 -9.07
N ASN A 55 -3.06 -5.84 -8.77
CA ASN A 55 -3.40 -4.82 -7.77
C ASN A 55 -4.03 -3.56 -8.37
N GLY A 56 -4.06 -3.46 -9.70
CA GLY A 56 -4.68 -2.33 -10.39
C GLY A 56 -4.03 -0.99 -10.08
N PHE A 57 -2.75 -0.97 -9.68
CA PHE A 57 -2.05 0.30 -9.44
C PHE A 57 -2.07 1.12 -10.71
N ARG A 58 -2.40 2.40 -10.58
CA ARG A 58 -2.46 3.29 -11.73
C ARG A 58 -1.95 4.63 -11.28
N ARG A 59 -0.96 5.14 -12.00
CA ARG A 59 -0.50 6.50 -11.79
C ARG A 59 -1.62 7.47 -12.12
N ARG A 60 -2.05 8.25 -11.13
CA ARG A 60 -3.07 9.30 -11.29
C ARG A 60 -2.53 10.61 -10.77
N ARG A 61 -2.79 11.70 -11.51
CA ARG A 61 -2.55 13.04 -10.98
C ARG A 61 -3.55 13.33 -9.88
N THR A 62 -3.07 13.86 -8.76
CA THR A 62 -3.92 14.22 -7.63
C THR A 62 -4.30 15.70 -7.72
N ILE A 63 -5.60 15.99 -7.66
CA ILE A 63 -6.11 17.36 -7.56
C ILE A 63 -5.80 17.88 -6.14
N ARG A 64 -5.23 19.10 -6.05
CA ARG A 64 -4.80 19.74 -4.78
C ARG A 64 -3.85 18.82 -3.98
N PRO A 65 -2.65 18.52 -4.51
CA PRO A 65 -1.76 17.50 -3.94
C PRO A 65 -1.33 17.82 -2.50
N GLY A 66 -1.01 19.07 -2.16
CA GLY A 66 -0.66 19.46 -0.78
C GLY A 66 -1.75 19.08 0.21
N ALA A 67 -2.96 19.60 0.02
CA ALA A 67 -4.11 19.27 0.88
C ALA A 67 -4.45 17.76 0.94
N ARG A 68 -4.12 16.99 -0.10
CA ARG A 68 -4.35 15.52 -0.13
C ARG A 68 -3.24 14.73 0.55
N LEU A 69 -2.04 15.28 0.65
CA LEU A 69 -0.93 14.70 1.42
C LEU A 69 -1.09 15.03 2.90
N ASP A 70 -1.52 16.26 3.22
CA ASP A 70 -1.78 16.70 4.60
C ASP A 70 -2.94 15.93 5.23
N ARG A 71 -3.94 15.58 4.42
CA ARG A 71 -5.12 14.84 4.86
C ARG A 71 -4.92 13.33 4.73
N ARG A 72 -5.08 12.60 5.83
CA ARG A 72 -5.10 11.12 5.86
C ARG A 72 -6.48 10.56 5.49
N VAL A 73 -7.02 10.97 4.34
CA VAL A 73 -8.35 10.54 3.89
C VAL A 73 -8.24 9.34 2.95
N LEU A 74 -8.95 8.26 3.29
CA LEU A 74 -9.17 7.13 2.40
C LEU A 74 -10.25 7.52 1.37
N GLY A 75 -9.93 7.39 0.09
CA GLY A 75 -10.86 7.61 -1.02
C GLY A 75 -11.01 6.34 -1.84
N LYS A 76 -11.23 6.48 -3.16
CA LYS A 76 -10.99 5.34 -4.07
C LYS A 76 -9.54 4.88 -3.89
N GLY A 77 -9.36 3.59 -3.63
CA GLY A 77 -8.07 3.03 -3.22
C GLY A 77 -7.89 1.62 -3.74
N TYR A 78 -6.91 0.94 -3.15
CA TYR A 78 -6.54 -0.42 -3.48
C TYR A 78 -7.05 -1.35 -2.38
N LEU A 79 -7.29 -2.60 -2.75
CA LEU A 79 -7.63 -3.66 -1.82
C LEU A 79 -6.45 -4.63 -1.79
N LEU A 80 -5.72 -4.62 -0.67
CA LEU A 80 -4.47 -5.37 -0.51
C LEU A 80 -4.60 -6.40 0.60
N SER A 81 -4.11 -7.61 0.34
CA SER A 81 -3.86 -8.63 1.34
C SER A 81 -2.59 -8.30 2.16
N VAL A 82 -2.38 -9.00 3.27
CA VAL A 82 -1.20 -8.81 4.11
C VAL A 82 0.13 -9.06 3.35
N PRO A 83 0.28 -10.12 2.54
CA PRO A 83 1.49 -10.31 1.73
C PRO A 83 1.74 -9.18 0.73
N GLU A 84 0.68 -8.65 0.10
CA GLU A 84 0.81 -7.53 -0.84
C GLU A 84 1.18 -6.22 -0.12
N LEU A 85 0.64 -5.98 1.07
CA LEU A 85 1.06 -4.87 1.93
C LEU A 85 2.54 -4.97 2.30
N ALA A 86 3.00 -6.17 2.68
CA ALA A 86 4.41 -6.41 2.99
C ALA A 86 5.30 -6.11 1.78
N GLN A 87 4.93 -6.57 0.58
CA GLN A 87 5.66 -6.29 -0.66
C GLN A 87 5.73 -4.78 -0.97
N VAL A 88 4.60 -4.06 -0.83
CA VAL A 88 4.54 -2.60 -1.04
C VAL A 88 5.43 -1.85 -0.05
N ALA A 89 5.51 -2.32 1.19
CA ALA A 89 6.37 -1.77 2.23
C ALA A 89 7.82 -2.27 2.16
N ALA A 90 8.18 -3.05 1.13
CA ALA A 90 9.48 -3.70 0.98
C ALA A 90 9.91 -4.50 2.23
N LEU A 91 8.94 -5.09 2.92
CA LEU A 91 9.19 -5.96 4.07
C LEU A 91 9.66 -7.34 3.58
N PRO A 92 10.55 -7.99 4.35
CA PRO A 92 10.95 -9.36 4.04
C PRO A 92 9.75 -10.31 4.15
N SER A 93 9.61 -11.20 3.18
CA SER A 93 8.55 -12.22 3.16
C SER A 93 8.82 -13.38 4.11
N GLU A 94 10.07 -13.57 4.50
CA GLU A 94 10.53 -14.63 5.39
C GLU A 94 11.24 -14.05 6.60
N ALA A 95 11.36 -14.84 7.66
CA ALA A 95 12.08 -14.43 8.86
C ALA A 95 13.55 -14.15 8.50
N VAL A 96 14.01 -12.93 8.80
CA VAL A 96 15.41 -12.55 8.59
C VAL A 96 16.19 -13.01 9.83
N PRO A 97 17.23 -13.86 9.69
CA PRO A 97 18.05 -14.27 10.82
C PRO A 97 18.61 -13.06 11.58
N GLY A 98 18.44 -13.04 12.90
CA GLY A 98 18.91 -11.95 13.76
C GLY A 98 18.01 -10.70 13.80
N LEU A 99 16.89 -10.68 13.08
CA LEU A 99 15.88 -9.63 13.20
C LEU A 99 14.80 -10.06 14.20
N GLU A 100 14.69 -9.36 15.33
CA GLU A 100 13.58 -9.60 16.26
C GLU A 100 12.27 -9.05 15.69
N HIS A 101 11.26 -9.90 15.57
CA HIS A 101 9.93 -9.50 15.13
C HIS A 101 9.14 -8.99 16.33
N ALA A 102 8.74 -7.71 16.30
CA ALA A 102 7.76 -7.18 17.24
C ALA A 102 6.44 -7.98 17.08
N ARG A 103 6.15 -8.85 18.05
CA ARG A 103 4.91 -9.63 18.04
C ARG A 103 3.73 -8.71 18.34
N ALA A 104 2.95 -8.36 17.33
CA ALA A 104 1.67 -7.72 17.54
C ALA A 104 0.64 -8.77 18.00
N ARG A 105 -0.11 -8.48 19.06
CA ARG A 105 -1.23 -9.34 19.46
C ARG A 105 -2.30 -9.30 18.36
N THR A 106 -2.56 -10.44 17.72
CA THR A 106 -3.68 -10.56 16.78
C THR A 106 -4.97 -10.39 17.57
N VAL A 107 -5.67 -9.29 17.31
CA VAL A 107 -6.98 -8.99 17.89
C VAL A 107 -8.00 -8.90 16.75
N ALA A 108 -9.22 -9.38 16.98
CA ALA A 108 -10.30 -9.19 16.02
C ALA A 108 -10.47 -7.68 15.74
N PRO A 109 -10.74 -7.27 14.48
CA PRO A 109 -10.99 -5.87 14.18
C PRO A 109 -12.12 -5.35 15.07
N PRO A 110 -11.94 -4.20 15.76
CA PRO A 110 -13.00 -3.61 16.58
C PRO A 110 -14.26 -3.38 15.74
N ARG A 111 -15.42 -3.78 16.25
CA ARG A 111 -16.71 -3.50 15.58
C ARG A 111 -17.03 -2.02 15.54
N GLU A 112 -16.48 -1.26 16.49
CA GLU A 112 -16.64 0.17 16.62
C GLU A 112 -15.37 0.89 16.15
N LEU A 113 -15.53 1.88 15.28
CA LEU A 113 -14.43 2.75 14.90
C LEU A 113 -14.09 3.67 16.09
N PRO A 114 -12.82 3.74 16.52
CA PRO A 114 -12.44 4.66 17.58
C PRO A 114 -12.69 6.10 17.11
N GLN A 115 -13.53 6.83 17.86
CA GLN A 115 -13.83 8.24 17.59
C GLN A 115 -12.66 9.17 17.96
N GLN A 116 -11.68 8.67 18.72
CA GLN A 116 -10.50 9.38 19.19
C GLN A 116 -9.25 8.58 18.89
N GLY A 117 -8.19 9.26 18.45
CA GLY A 117 -6.90 8.63 18.16
C GLY A 117 -6.16 8.19 19.42
N ARG A 118 -5.36 7.12 19.31
CA ARG A 118 -4.41 6.71 20.36
C ARG A 118 -2.99 7.11 19.93
N LEU A 119 -2.28 7.81 20.80
CA LEU A 119 -0.86 8.10 20.62
C LEU A 119 -0.08 6.78 20.72
N LEU A 120 0.66 6.44 19.66
CA LEU A 120 1.44 5.19 19.58
C LEU A 120 2.93 5.38 19.93
N GLY A 121 3.34 6.62 20.20
CA GLY A 121 4.71 6.99 20.58
C GLY A 121 5.02 8.43 20.21
N THR A 122 5.97 9.04 20.93
CA THR A 122 6.62 10.31 20.58
C THR A 122 8.08 10.00 20.26
N SER A 123 8.60 10.62 19.19
CA SER A 123 10.05 10.68 18.97
C SER A 123 10.50 12.02 19.52
N ASP A 124 11.48 11.99 20.43
CA ASP A 124 12.29 13.15 20.76
C ASP A 124 13.25 13.49 19.60
#